data_AF-A0A5T1UYP8-F1
#
_entry.id   AF-A0A5T1UYP8-F1
#
_cell.length_a   1.000
_cell.length_b   1.000
_cell.length_c   1.000
_cell.angle_alpha   90.00
_cell.angle_beta   90.00
_cell.angle_gamma   90.00
#
_symmetry.space_group_name_H-M   'P 1'
#
loop_
_entity.id
_entity.type
_entity.pdbx_description
1 polymer ?
#
loop_
_entity_poly.entity_id
_entity_poly.type
_entity_poly.pdbx_seq_one_letter_code
_entity_poly.pdbx_strand_id
1 'polypeptide(L)'
;MASYLDFEKNIQQIDEDIINAQIKGDTEAVAILKKNLEKEIAKTYKNLSDFGRLQLARHPDRPYALDYIDLILNDAYEIHGDRTFRDDPAIVCFMGYLGEKKLIVIGEQKGRGTKEKIARNFGMPHPEGYRKALRVARLAEKFQIPILFLIDTPGAYPGLGAEERGQSEAIATNLYELSDLKTPTIAVVIGEGGSGGALAIAVADKLAMMKNSVFSVISPEGCAAILWNDPSKSEAATKAMKVTADDLKSQGLIDDVIEEPINGAHRNKEAAAVAIADYVKKALDELEKIDPRELASNRMQKILQLGAFSES
;
A
#
# COMPACT_ATOMS: atom_id res chain seq x y z
N MET A 1 2.30 -22.60 -8.67
CA MET A 1 3.75 -22.39 -8.64
C MET A 1 4.00 -20.97 -8.18
N ALA A 2 4.96 -20.78 -7.29
CA ALA A 2 5.43 -19.46 -6.90
C ALA A 2 5.85 -18.67 -8.14
N SER A 3 5.40 -17.41 -8.27
CA SER A 3 6.00 -16.48 -9.23
C SER A 3 7.36 -16.05 -8.69
N TYR A 4 8.35 -15.93 -9.56
CA TYR A 4 9.70 -15.43 -9.23
C TYR A 4 10.02 -14.26 -10.14
N LEU A 5 10.67 -13.24 -9.57
CA LEU A 5 11.20 -12.09 -10.31
C LEU A 5 12.59 -12.40 -10.87
N ASP A 6 13.07 -11.58 -11.80
CA ASP A 6 14.36 -11.80 -12.46
C ASP A 6 15.55 -11.89 -11.49
N PHE A 7 15.53 -11.09 -10.42
CA PHE A 7 16.58 -11.13 -9.39
C PHE A 7 16.46 -12.36 -8.45
N GLU A 8 15.37 -13.12 -8.52
CA GLU A 8 15.15 -14.31 -7.71
C GLU A 8 15.53 -15.62 -8.44
N LYS A 9 16.12 -15.57 -9.64
CA LYS A 9 16.48 -16.77 -10.43
C LYS A 9 17.32 -17.79 -9.67
N ASN A 10 18.29 -17.34 -8.86
CA ASN A 10 19.08 -18.24 -8.02
C ASN A 10 18.23 -18.92 -6.94
N ILE A 11 17.27 -18.19 -6.36
CA ILE A 11 16.34 -18.72 -5.35
C ILE A 11 15.44 -19.78 -6.00
N GLN A 12 14.90 -19.49 -7.19
CA GLN A 12 14.10 -20.44 -7.96
C GLN A 12 14.87 -21.74 -8.24
N GLN A 13 16.12 -21.64 -8.70
CA GLN A 13 16.93 -22.82 -8.97
C GLN A 13 17.14 -23.69 -7.72
N ILE A 14 17.43 -23.07 -6.57
CA ILE A 14 17.59 -23.80 -5.30
C ILE A 14 16.27 -24.47 -4.88
N ASP A 15 15.13 -23.79 -5.04
CA ASP A 15 13.81 -24.37 -4.76
C ASP A 15 13.52 -25.59 -5.65
N GLU A 16 13.82 -25.51 -6.95
CA GLU A 16 13.70 -26.63 -7.89
C GLU A 16 14.62 -27.80 -7.52
N ASP A 17 15.86 -27.52 -7.09
CA ASP A 17 16.81 -28.53 -6.63
C ASP A 17 16.33 -29.20 -5.33
N ILE A 18 15.71 -28.45 -4.41
CA ILE A 18 15.09 -29.00 -3.20
C ILE A 18 13.96 -29.97 -3.56
N ILE A 19 13.08 -29.59 -4.49
CA ILE A 19 11.97 -30.45 -4.94
C ILE A 19 12.53 -31.74 -5.55
N ASN A 20 13.56 -31.65 -6.39
CA ASN A 20 14.20 -32.81 -7.01
C ASN A 20 14.87 -33.73 -5.97
N ALA A 21 15.53 -33.16 -4.96
CA ALA A 21 16.15 -33.93 -3.88
C ALA A 21 15.09 -34.63 -3.00
N GLN A 22 13.95 -33.96 -2.74
CA GLN A 22 12.81 -34.57 -2.04
C GLN A 22 12.23 -35.77 -2.81
N ILE A 23 12.05 -35.64 -4.13
CA ILE A 23 11.56 -36.72 -4.98
C ILE A 23 12.51 -37.92 -4.96
N LYS A 24 13.83 -37.67 -4.89
CA LYS A 24 14.86 -38.72 -4.79
C LYS A 24 15.02 -39.33 -3.39
N GLY A 25 14.36 -38.77 -2.37
CA GLY A 25 14.50 -39.20 -0.98
C GLY A 25 15.84 -38.81 -0.33
N ASP A 26 16.57 -37.86 -0.90
CA ASP A 26 17.88 -37.42 -0.39
C ASP A 26 17.71 -36.35 0.71
N THR A 27 17.48 -36.83 1.93
CA THR A 27 17.22 -35.95 3.09
C THR A 27 18.41 -35.07 3.47
N GLU A 28 19.64 -35.52 3.23
CA GLU A 28 20.86 -34.75 3.53
C GLU A 28 21.03 -33.59 2.55
N ALA A 29 20.86 -33.86 1.26
CA ALA A 29 20.86 -32.81 0.24
C ALA A 29 19.76 -31.76 0.50
N VAL A 30 18.56 -32.17 0.88
CA VAL A 30 17.47 -31.25 1.23
C VAL A 30 17.85 -30.33 2.39
N ALA A 31 18.48 -30.84 3.45
CA ALA A 31 18.90 -30.02 4.59
C ALA A 31 19.96 -28.99 4.20
N ILE A 32 20.94 -29.39 3.38
CA ILE A 32 21.99 -28.49 2.88
C ILE A 32 21.39 -27.40 1.98
N LEU A 33 20.53 -27.79 1.04
CA LEU A 33 19.91 -26.87 0.10
C LEU A 33 18.99 -25.86 0.80
N LYS A 34 18.23 -26.26 1.82
CA LYS A 34 17.43 -25.33 2.64
C LYS A 34 18.28 -24.27 3.33
N LYS A 35 19.44 -24.65 3.87
CA LYS A 35 20.38 -23.69 4.48
C LYS A 35 21.00 -22.75 3.44
N ASN A 36 21.26 -23.24 2.23
CA ASN A 36 21.73 -22.40 1.13
C ASN A 36 20.64 -21.44 0.65
N LEU A 37 19.39 -21.89 0.60
CA LEU A 37 18.23 -21.08 0.26
C LEU A 37 18.07 -19.91 1.24
N GLU A 38 18.11 -20.17 2.55
CA GLU A 38 18.02 -19.11 3.58
C GLU A 38 19.10 -18.04 3.39
N LYS A 39 20.34 -18.45 3.10
CA LYS A 39 21.45 -17.53 2.85
C LYS A 39 21.27 -16.72 1.57
N GLU A 40 20.84 -17.36 0.49
CA GLU A 40 20.64 -16.68 -0.79
C GLU A 40 19.45 -15.71 -0.71
N ILE A 41 18.36 -16.08 -0.05
CA ILE A 41 17.25 -15.17 0.26
C ILE A 41 17.75 -13.95 1.02
N ALA A 42 18.47 -14.15 2.14
CA ALA A 42 18.96 -13.04 2.96
C ALA A 42 19.91 -12.12 2.17
N LYS A 43 20.78 -12.70 1.32
CA LYS A 43 21.70 -11.94 0.47
C LYS A 43 20.97 -11.14 -0.62
N THR A 44 20.03 -11.76 -1.32
CA THR A 44 19.29 -11.14 -2.43
C THR A 44 18.41 -10.00 -1.91
N TYR A 45 17.61 -10.25 -0.88
CA TYR A 45 16.67 -9.27 -0.35
C TYR A 45 17.34 -8.12 0.41
N LYS A 46 18.53 -8.35 1.02
CA LYS A 46 19.32 -7.29 1.65
C LYS A 46 19.89 -6.28 0.64
N ASN A 47 20.18 -6.71 -0.58
CA ASN A 47 20.83 -5.90 -1.61
C ASN A 47 19.88 -5.50 -2.75
N LEU A 48 18.57 -5.43 -2.47
CA LEU A 48 17.59 -4.99 -3.47
C LEU A 48 17.86 -3.56 -3.93
N SER A 49 17.87 -3.36 -5.26
CA SER A 49 17.81 -2.03 -5.85
C SER A 49 16.42 -1.42 -5.67
N ASP A 50 16.32 -0.10 -5.81
CA ASP A 50 15.04 0.62 -5.75
C ASP A 50 14.05 0.08 -6.80
N PHE A 51 14.56 -0.30 -7.98
CA PHE A 51 13.78 -0.95 -9.02
C PHE A 51 13.35 -2.37 -8.64
N GLY A 52 14.20 -3.14 -7.97
CA GLY A 52 13.81 -4.43 -7.39
C GLY A 52 12.68 -4.28 -6.35
N ARG A 53 12.69 -3.22 -5.54
CA ARG A 53 11.59 -2.89 -4.62
C ARG A 53 10.32 -2.53 -5.38
N LEU A 54 10.40 -1.72 -6.44
CA LEU A 54 9.27 -1.43 -7.32
C LEU A 54 8.67 -2.72 -7.93
N GLN A 55 9.51 -3.66 -8.38
CA GLN A 55 9.06 -4.95 -8.88
C GLN A 55 8.33 -5.76 -7.80
N LEU A 56 8.81 -5.71 -6.54
CA LEU A 56 8.13 -6.33 -5.39
C LEU A 56 6.81 -5.65 -5.04
N ALA A 57 6.73 -4.32 -5.11
CA ALA A 57 5.48 -3.56 -4.93
C ALA A 57 4.41 -3.99 -5.97
N ARG A 58 4.86 -4.33 -7.18
CA ARG A 58 4.03 -4.79 -8.30
C ARG A 58 3.90 -6.30 -8.39
N HIS A 59 4.44 -7.06 -7.42
CA HIS A 59 4.46 -8.52 -7.49
C HIS A 59 3.03 -9.08 -7.60
N PRO A 60 2.74 -10.02 -8.51
CA PRO A 60 1.39 -10.54 -8.73
C PRO A 60 0.78 -11.19 -7.49
N ASP A 61 1.61 -11.80 -6.64
CA ASP A 61 1.19 -12.44 -5.40
C ASP A 61 1.27 -11.51 -4.17
N ARG A 62 1.62 -10.22 -4.35
CA ARG A 62 1.61 -9.27 -3.23
C ARG A 62 0.22 -9.25 -2.57
N PRO A 63 0.12 -9.19 -1.23
CA PRO A 63 -1.18 -9.10 -0.57
C PRO A 63 -1.84 -7.75 -0.89
N TYR A 64 -3.11 -7.80 -1.27
CA TYR A 64 -3.95 -6.62 -1.50
C TYR A 64 -4.77 -6.28 -0.25
N ALA A 65 -5.54 -5.20 -0.27
CA ALA A 65 -6.31 -4.75 0.88
C ALA A 65 -7.19 -5.84 1.51
N LEU A 66 -7.91 -6.63 0.69
CA LEU A 66 -8.73 -7.74 1.16
C LEU A 66 -7.93 -8.85 1.84
N ASP A 67 -6.72 -9.18 1.37
CA ASP A 67 -5.86 -10.17 2.03
C ASP A 67 -5.54 -9.72 3.47
N TYR A 68 -5.26 -8.43 3.66
CA TYR A 68 -5.00 -7.89 5.00
C TYR A 68 -6.27 -7.80 5.85
N ILE A 69 -7.38 -7.31 5.29
CA ILE A 69 -8.67 -7.20 5.98
C ILE A 69 -9.09 -8.57 6.52
N ASP A 70 -9.03 -9.62 5.71
CA ASP A 70 -9.41 -10.98 6.08
C ASP A 70 -8.50 -11.56 7.19
N LEU A 71 -7.25 -11.13 7.25
CA LEU A 71 -6.27 -11.62 8.24
C LEU A 71 -6.26 -10.82 9.55
N ILE A 72 -6.66 -9.54 9.54
CA ILE A 72 -6.52 -8.65 10.71
C ILE A 72 -7.86 -8.27 11.35
N LEU A 73 -8.98 -8.28 10.62
CA LEU A 73 -10.29 -7.94 11.16
C LEU A 73 -11.09 -9.18 11.56
N ASN A 74 -11.68 -9.11 12.75
CA ASN A 74 -12.73 -10.00 13.20
C ASN A 74 -14.10 -9.34 13.00
N ASP A 75 -15.16 -10.14 12.80
CA ASP A 75 -16.53 -9.69 12.55
C ASP A 75 -16.61 -8.57 11.49
N ALA A 76 -15.95 -8.80 10.36
CA ALA A 76 -15.81 -7.83 9.30
C ALA A 76 -17.07 -7.75 8.41
N TYR A 77 -17.59 -6.55 8.20
CA TYR A 77 -18.73 -6.27 7.33
C TYR A 77 -18.36 -5.23 6.27
N GLU A 78 -18.61 -5.57 5.01
CA GLU A 78 -18.35 -4.66 3.89
C GLU A 78 -19.42 -3.56 3.79
N ILE A 79 -18.99 -2.34 3.48
CA ILE A 79 -19.84 -1.17 3.29
C ILE A 79 -19.73 -0.68 1.83
N HIS A 80 -20.83 -0.81 1.08
CA HIS A 80 -20.88 -0.47 -0.34
C HIS A 80 -21.45 0.92 -0.65
N GLY A 81 -21.09 1.43 -1.84
CA GLY A 81 -21.74 2.54 -2.52
C GLY A 81 -21.34 3.94 -2.03
N ASP A 82 -21.35 4.91 -2.94
CA ASP A 82 -21.11 6.33 -2.64
C ASP A 82 -22.39 7.11 -2.29
N ARG A 83 -23.57 6.53 -2.57
CA ARG A 83 -24.91 7.16 -2.48
C ARG A 83 -25.18 8.25 -3.53
N THR A 84 -24.36 8.32 -4.57
CA THR A 84 -24.45 9.35 -5.61
C THR A 84 -24.50 8.74 -7.00
N PHE A 85 -23.62 7.79 -7.30
CA PHE A 85 -23.50 7.23 -8.65
C PHE A 85 -23.37 5.70 -8.65
N ARG A 86 -22.34 5.14 -8.01
CA ARG A 86 -22.02 3.70 -8.11
C ARG A 86 -21.18 3.23 -6.92
N ASP A 87 -21.21 1.92 -6.66
CA ASP A 87 -20.22 1.26 -5.83
C ASP A 87 -18.96 0.92 -6.67
N ASP A 88 -17.84 1.58 -6.38
CA ASP A 88 -16.59 1.34 -7.10
C ASP A 88 -15.87 0.08 -6.53
N PRO A 89 -15.66 -0.97 -7.34
CA PRO A 89 -14.97 -2.17 -6.89
C PRO A 89 -13.46 -1.99 -6.65
N ALA A 90 -12.87 -0.88 -7.10
CA ALA A 90 -11.48 -0.53 -6.82
C ALA A 90 -11.26 0.03 -5.41
N ILE A 91 -12.33 0.40 -4.69
CA ILE A 91 -12.27 0.82 -3.28
C ILE A 91 -13.15 -0.11 -2.44
N VAL A 92 -12.53 -0.79 -1.48
CA VAL A 92 -13.23 -1.64 -0.50
C VAL A 92 -13.28 -0.92 0.85
N CYS A 93 -14.38 -1.09 1.57
CA CYS A 93 -14.57 -0.49 2.89
C CYS A 93 -15.15 -1.53 3.83
N PHE A 94 -14.50 -1.80 4.94
CA PHE A 94 -14.94 -2.78 5.93
C PHE A 94 -14.98 -2.15 7.32
N MET A 95 -15.95 -2.57 8.13
CA MET A 95 -15.93 -2.32 9.57
C MET A 95 -15.82 -3.64 10.32
N GLY A 96 -15.06 -3.66 11.41
CA GLY A 96 -14.89 -4.84 12.23
C GLY A 96 -14.07 -4.53 13.47
N TYR A 97 -13.39 -5.54 14.00
CA TYR A 97 -12.56 -5.42 15.18
C TYR A 97 -11.13 -5.85 14.90
N LEU A 98 -10.17 -4.98 15.25
CA LEU A 98 -8.76 -5.35 15.34
C LEU A 98 -8.46 -5.69 16.80
N GLY A 99 -8.47 -7.00 17.12
CA GLY A 99 -8.52 -7.44 18.51
C GLY A 99 -9.85 -7.03 19.16
N GLU A 100 -9.81 -6.20 20.19
CA GLU A 100 -11.01 -5.67 20.87
C GLU A 100 -11.42 -4.27 20.37
N LYS A 101 -10.57 -3.61 19.57
CA LYS A 101 -10.83 -2.24 19.10
C LYS A 101 -11.63 -2.24 17.81
N LYS A 102 -12.69 -1.42 17.76
CA LYS A 102 -13.43 -1.16 16.52
C LYS A 102 -12.51 -0.47 15.52
N LEU A 103 -12.56 -0.89 14.27
CA LEU A 103 -11.77 -0.31 13.20
C LEU A 103 -12.59 -0.29 11.91
N ILE A 104 -12.48 0.82 11.18
CA ILE A 104 -12.90 0.88 9.78
C ILE A 104 -11.66 0.82 8.90
N VAL A 105 -11.65 -0.09 7.93
CA VAL A 105 -10.59 -0.21 6.93
C VAL A 105 -11.12 0.25 5.59
N ILE A 106 -10.44 1.19 4.95
CA ILE A 106 -10.72 1.66 3.59
C ILE A 106 -9.50 1.37 2.75
N GLY A 107 -9.63 0.63 1.66
CA GLY A 107 -8.49 0.21 0.88
C GLY A 107 -8.71 0.25 -0.62
N GLU A 108 -7.64 0.53 -1.35
CA GLU A 108 -7.57 0.28 -2.78
C GLU A 108 -7.40 -1.21 -3.03
N GLN A 109 -8.24 -1.77 -3.89
CA GLN A 109 -8.29 -3.20 -4.13
C GLN A 109 -7.99 -3.54 -5.59
N LYS A 110 -6.81 -4.10 -5.82
CA LYS A 110 -6.45 -4.78 -7.08
C LYS A 110 -7.17 -6.13 -7.19
N GLY A 111 -7.11 -6.76 -8.37
CA GLY A 111 -7.70 -8.08 -8.61
C GLY A 111 -6.65 -9.18 -8.81
N ARG A 112 -6.95 -10.41 -8.40
CA ARG A 112 -6.12 -11.59 -8.70
C ARG A 112 -6.57 -12.22 -10.02
N GLY A 113 -5.64 -12.35 -10.95
CA GLY A 113 -5.93 -12.83 -12.31
C GLY A 113 -6.71 -11.83 -13.17
N THR A 114 -6.83 -12.13 -14.47
CA THR A 114 -7.32 -11.16 -15.46
C THR A 114 -8.77 -10.71 -15.22
N LYS A 115 -9.67 -11.64 -14.87
CA LYS A 115 -11.09 -11.32 -14.67
C LYS A 115 -11.30 -10.35 -13.52
N GLU A 116 -10.67 -10.60 -12.37
CA GLU A 116 -10.79 -9.71 -11.22
C GLU A 116 -10.08 -8.38 -11.45
N LYS A 117 -8.92 -8.39 -12.12
CA LYS A 117 -8.23 -7.14 -12.47
C LYS A 117 -9.12 -6.22 -13.29
N ILE A 118 -9.81 -6.76 -14.30
CA ILE A 118 -10.78 -5.97 -15.08
C ILE A 118 -11.94 -5.51 -14.21
N ALA A 119 -12.52 -6.41 -13.40
CA ALA A 119 -13.66 -6.09 -12.55
C ALA A 119 -13.36 -4.99 -11.54
N ARG A 120 -12.13 -4.96 -10.98
CA ARG A 120 -11.66 -3.96 -10.02
C ARG A 120 -10.85 -2.84 -10.64
N ASN A 121 -10.92 -2.70 -11.96
CA ASN A 121 -10.22 -1.67 -12.71
C ASN A 121 -8.71 -1.57 -12.37
N PHE A 122 -8.07 -2.72 -12.13
CA PHE A 122 -6.67 -2.86 -11.75
C PHE A 122 -6.30 -2.10 -10.46
N GLY A 123 -7.27 -1.85 -9.58
CA GLY A 123 -7.10 -1.04 -8.38
C GLY A 123 -7.00 0.45 -8.66
N MET A 124 -7.47 0.93 -9.81
CA MET A 124 -7.53 2.36 -10.15
C MET A 124 -8.94 2.90 -9.89
N PRO A 125 -9.17 3.69 -8.82
CA PRO A 125 -10.49 4.19 -8.50
C PRO A 125 -11.01 5.22 -9.51
N HIS A 126 -12.31 5.17 -9.73
CA HIS A 126 -13.13 6.23 -10.32
C HIS A 126 -13.53 7.26 -9.24
N PRO A 127 -14.15 8.39 -9.62
CA PRO A 127 -14.52 9.44 -8.66
C PRO A 127 -15.48 8.93 -7.58
N GLU A 128 -16.43 8.06 -7.95
CA GLU A 128 -17.34 7.38 -7.03
C GLU A 128 -16.61 6.54 -5.95
N GLY A 129 -15.42 6.01 -6.23
CA GLY A 129 -14.59 5.29 -5.25
C GLY A 129 -14.07 6.22 -4.15
N TYR A 130 -13.55 7.39 -4.53
CA TYR A 130 -13.11 8.39 -3.55
C TYR A 130 -14.28 8.96 -2.74
N ARG A 131 -15.44 9.19 -3.38
CA ARG A 131 -16.67 9.61 -2.68
C ARG A 131 -17.17 8.54 -1.70
N LYS A 132 -17.11 7.25 -2.08
CA LYS A 132 -17.38 6.12 -1.17
C LYS A 132 -16.41 6.13 0.02
N ALA A 133 -15.12 6.29 -0.22
CA ALA A 133 -14.10 6.39 0.83
C ALA A 133 -14.42 7.53 1.82
N LEU A 134 -14.68 8.74 1.32
CA LEU A 134 -15.03 9.89 2.15
C LEU A 134 -16.34 9.70 2.92
N ARG A 135 -17.37 9.13 2.28
CA ARG A 135 -18.64 8.82 2.96
C ARG A 135 -18.41 7.88 4.15
N VAL A 136 -17.58 6.86 3.97
CA VAL A 136 -17.25 5.91 5.05
C VAL A 136 -16.34 6.56 6.11
N ALA A 137 -15.42 7.44 5.72
CA ALA A 137 -14.59 8.17 6.66
C ALA A 137 -15.43 9.10 7.57
N ARG A 138 -16.40 9.83 7.00
CA ARG A 138 -17.38 10.63 7.77
C ARG A 138 -18.26 9.77 8.67
N LEU A 139 -18.60 8.56 8.24
CA LEU A 139 -19.31 7.58 9.09
C LEU A 139 -18.45 7.19 10.30
N ALA A 140 -17.17 6.91 10.07
CA ALA A 140 -16.21 6.57 11.12
C ALA A 140 -16.08 7.72 12.14
N GLU A 141 -15.90 8.95 11.68
CA GLU A 141 -15.84 10.13 12.54
C GLU A 141 -17.12 10.30 13.38
N LYS A 142 -18.29 10.18 12.75
CA LYS A 142 -19.60 10.30 13.46
C LYS A 142 -19.71 9.33 14.64
N PHE A 143 -19.15 8.14 14.51
CA PHE A 143 -19.18 7.10 15.55
C PHE A 143 -17.87 6.98 16.33
N GLN A 144 -16.93 7.91 16.13
CA GLN A 144 -15.61 7.94 16.78
C GLN A 144 -14.87 6.59 16.61
N ILE A 145 -14.96 6.01 15.43
CA ILE A 145 -14.25 4.79 15.06
C ILE A 145 -12.96 5.18 14.33
N PRO A 146 -11.79 4.67 14.73
CA PRO A 146 -10.55 4.87 14.01
C PRO A 146 -10.61 4.33 12.57
N ILE A 147 -9.79 4.90 11.70
CA ILE A 147 -9.70 4.50 10.29
C ILE A 147 -8.28 4.00 9.98
N LEU A 148 -8.19 2.86 9.30
CA LEU A 148 -7.00 2.39 8.61
C LEU A 148 -7.20 2.50 7.09
N PHE A 149 -6.36 3.27 6.42
CA PHE A 149 -6.30 3.36 4.97
C PHE A 149 -5.21 2.42 4.42
N LEU A 150 -5.57 1.57 3.46
CA LEU A 150 -4.65 0.66 2.77
C LEU A 150 -4.47 1.11 1.32
N ILE A 151 -3.28 1.61 0.99
CA ILE A 151 -2.98 2.22 -0.31
C ILE A 151 -2.26 1.20 -1.20
N ASP A 152 -2.84 0.91 -2.36
CA ASP A 152 -2.30 0.04 -3.39
C ASP A 152 -2.94 0.32 -4.76
N THR A 153 -2.56 1.44 -5.36
CA THR A 153 -3.03 1.86 -6.68
C THR A 153 -1.87 2.26 -7.60
N PRO A 154 -1.95 1.91 -8.90
CA PRO A 154 -1.13 2.56 -9.92
C PRO A 154 -1.47 4.05 -10.10
N GLY A 155 -2.66 4.47 -9.64
CA GLY A 155 -3.18 5.83 -9.72
C GLY A 155 -4.70 5.86 -9.93
N ALA A 156 -5.28 7.06 -9.86
CA ALA A 156 -6.68 7.26 -10.22
C ALA A 156 -6.93 6.89 -11.68
N TYR A 157 -8.10 6.33 -12.00
CA TYR A 157 -8.40 5.90 -13.36
C TYR A 157 -8.44 7.08 -14.35
N PRO A 158 -7.59 7.10 -15.40
CA PRO A 158 -7.49 8.22 -16.33
C PRO A 158 -8.41 8.01 -17.55
N GLY A 159 -9.72 7.92 -17.32
CA GLY A 159 -10.71 7.64 -18.37
C GLY A 159 -11.74 8.76 -18.56
N LEU A 160 -12.34 8.84 -19.76
CA LEU A 160 -13.33 9.86 -20.10
C LEU A 160 -14.48 9.94 -19.08
N GLY A 161 -15.07 8.79 -18.72
CA GLY A 161 -16.15 8.78 -17.74
C GLY A 161 -15.70 9.22 -16.34
N ALA A 162 -14.43 9.01 -15.97
CA ALA A 162 -13.91 9.53 -14.70
C ALA A 162 -13.82 11.06 -14.73
N GLU A 163 -13.37 11.63 -15.86
CA GLU A 163 -13.32 13.09 -16.06
C GLU A 163 -14.72 13.72 -16.06
N GLU A 164 -15.67 13.16 -16.82
CA GLU A 164 -17.07 13.63 -16.87
C GLU A 164 -17.73 13.65 -15.48
N ARG A 165 -17.30 12.74 -14.58
CA ARG A 165 -17.81 12.62 -13.22
C ARG A 165 -16.94 13.32 -12.17
N GLY A 166 -15.92 14.07 -12.57
CA GLY A 166 -15.10 14.90 -11.69
C GLY A 166 -14.05 14.14 -10.88
N GLN A 167 -13.12 13.44 -11.54
CA GLN A 167 -11.99 12.77 -10.87
C GLN A 167 -11.13 13.73 -10.05
N SER A 168 -10.81 14.89 -10.61
CA SER A 168 -10.06 15.94 -9.91
C SER A 168 -10.82 16.48 -8.69
N GLU A 169 -12.14 16.69 -8.81
CA GLU A 169 -12.97 17.15 -7.69
C GLU A 169 -13.02 16.11 -6.58
N ALA A 170 -13.29 14.84 -6.90
CA ALA A 170 -13.41 13.79 -5.90
C ALA A 170 -12.10 13.61 -5.10
N ILE A 171 -10.94 13.67 -5.78
CA ILE A 171 -9.63 13.64 -5.11
C ILE A 171 -9.44 14.88 -4.24
N ALA A 172 -9.65 16.08 -4.79
CA ALA A 172 -9.45 17.32 -4.05
C ALA A 172 -10.36 17.44 -2.80
N THR A 173 -11.63 17.06 -2.95
CA THR A 173 -12.60 17.01 -1.84
C THR A 173 -12.15 16.03 -0.77
N ASN A 174 -11.63 14.85 -1.13
CA ASN A 174 -11.05 13.93 -0.17
C ASN A 174 -9.86 14.55 0.57
N LEU A 175 -8.88 15.15 -0.14
CA LEU A 175 -7.72 15.76 0.50
C LEU A 175 -8.13 16.83 1.53
N TYR A 176 -9.10 17.67 1.15
CA TYR A 176 -9.63 18.72 2.02
C TYR A 176 -10.32 18.13 3.27
N GLU A 177 -11.27 17.22 3.07
CA GLU A 177 -12.09 16.67 4.15
C GLU A 177 -11.31 15.74 5.09
N LEU A 178 -10.43 14.90 4.53
CA LEU A 178 -9.57 14.03 5.32
C LEU A 178 -8.59 14.84 6.19
N SER A 179 -8.21 16.05 5.76
CA SER A 179 -7.36 16.93 6.57
C SER A 179 -8.03 17.41 7.88
N ASP A 180 -9.37 17.46 7.95
CA ASP A 180 -10.13 17.95 9.12
C ASP A 180 -10.87 16.84 9.91
N LEU A 181 -10.63 15.56 9.59
CA LEU A 181 -11.24 14.46 10.35
C LEU A 181 -10.80 14.46 11.82
N LYS A 182 -11.79 14.34 12.72
CA LYS A 182 -11.65 14.34 14.18
C LYS A 182 -11.75 12.92 14.76
N THR A 183 -11.17 11.95 14.06
CA THR A 183 -11.01 10.57 14.53
C THR A 183 -9.59 10.11 14.17
N PRO A 184 -8.98 9.18 14.92
CA PRO A 184 -7.65 8.67 14.59
C PRO A 184 -7.62 8.04 13.19
N THR A 185 -6.63 8.44 12.39
CA THR A 185 -6.43 7.98 11.02
C THR A 185 -5.01 7.49 10.82
N ILE A 186 -4.88 6.29 10.27
CA ILE A 186 -3.60 5.67 9.94
C ILE A 186 -3.66 5.26 8.47
N ALA A 187 -2.67 5.65 7.67
CA ALA A 187 -2.51 5.23 6.29
C ALA A 187 -1.28 4.35 6.14
N VAL A 188 -1.40 3.24 5.42
CA VAL A 188 -0.29 2.34 5.10
C VAL A 188 -0.25 2.10 3.60
N VAL A 189 0.87 2.45 2.97
CA VAL A 189 1.15 2.03 1.60
C VAL A 189 1.57 0.56 1.63
N ILE A 190 0.67 -0.30 1.18
CA ILE A 190 0.88 -1.75 1.19
C ILE A 190 1.40 -2.26 -0.15
N GLY A 191 1.37 -1.47 -1.22
CA GLY A 191 1.89 -1.83 -2.54
C GLY A 191 2.38 -0.62 -3.31
N GLU A 192 1.61 -0.18 -4.31
CA GLU A 192 1.92 1.04 -5.06
C GLU A 192 1.13 2.25 -4.52
N GLY A 193 1.83 3.35 -4.23
CA GLY A 193 1.27 4.66 -3.94
C GLY A 193 1.32 5.54 -5.19
N GLY A 194 0.37 5.33 -6.12
CA GLY A 194 0.31 6.06 -7.39
C GLY A 194 -0.29 7.46 -7.27
N SER A 195 0.57 8.48 -7.21
CA SER A 195 0.24 9.89 -7.40
C SER A 195 -0.94 10.39 -6.55
N GLY A 196 -1.74 11.32 -7.09
CA GLY A 196 -2.91 11.89 -6.43
C GLY A 196 -4.01 10.87 -6.13
N GLY A 197 -4.06 9.73 -6.83
CA GLY A 197 -5.03 8.67 -6.55
C GLY A 197 -4.77 8.01 -5.20
N ALA A 198 -3.52 7.61 -4.96
CA ALA A 198 -3.08 7.13 -3.66
C ALA A 198 -3.22 8.21 -2.57
N LEU A 199 -2.82 9.45 -2.89
CA LEU A 199 -2.87 10.56 -1.93
C LEU A 199 -4.30 10.85 -1.45
N ALA A 200 -5.32 10.60 -2.28
CA ALA A 200 -6.73 10.82 -1.96
C ALA A 200 -7.24 10.02 -0.76
N ILE A 201 -6.51 9.00 -0.30
CA ILE A 201 -6.79 8.27 0.95
C ILE A 201 -5.55 8.16 1.87
N ALA A 202 -4.48 8.92 1.59
CA ALA A 202 -3.24 8.88 2.37
C ALA A 202 -3.10 10.04 3.38
N VAL A 203 -4.03 11.00 3.36
CA VAL A 203 -4.06 12.10 4.33
C VAL A 203 -4.52 11.56 5.68
N ALA A 204 -3.55 11.32 6.57
CA ALA A 204 -3.78 10.69 7.87
C ALA A 204 -2.83 11.23 8.95
N ASP A 205 -3.17 10.98 10.21
CA ASP A 205 -2.33 11.35 11.36
C ASP A 205 -0.98 10.64 11.29
N LYS A 206 -1.00 9.35 10.93
CA LYS A 206 0.18 8.53 10.66
C LYS A 206 0.14 7.98 9.24
N LEU A 207 1.20 8.19 8.47
CA LEU A 207 1.43 7.62 7.15
C LEU A 207 2.67 6.73 7.23
N ALA A 208 2.48 5.42 7.04
CA ALA A 208 3.57 4.45 6.97
C ALA A 208 3.63 3.78 5.60
N MET A 209 4.78 3.18 5.32
CA MET A 209 5.00 2.39 4.11
C MET A 209 5.52 1.01 4.48
N MET A 210 5.00 -0.04 3.84
CA MET A 210 5.68 -1.33 3.90
C MET A 210 7.04 -1.25 3.22
N LYS A 211 8.03 -2.02 3.69
CA LYS A 211 9.42 -1.91 3.27
C LYS A 211 9.65 -1.94 1.76
N ASN A 212 8.88 -2.76 1.03
CA ASN A 212 9.00 -2.92 -0.42
C ASN A 212 7.85 -2.24 -1.18
N SER A 213 7.07 -1.37 -0.53
CA SER A 213 6.12 -0.50 -1.20
C SER A 213 6.82 0.72 -1.80
N VAL A 214 6.14 1.40 -2.72
CA VAL A 214 6.63 2.63 -3.36
C VAL A 214 5.57 3.72 -3.28
N PHE A 215 5.97 4.99 -3.21
CA PHE A 215 5.05 6.13 -3.29
C PHE A 215 5.67 7.20 -4.20
N SER A 216 4.98 7.61 -5.25
CA SER A 216 5.52 8.56 -6.23
C SER A 216 4.46 9.49 -6.81
N VAL A 217 4.90 10.69 -7.22
CA VAL A 217 4.05 11.69 -7.88
C VAL A 217 3.65 11.28 -9.31
N ILE A 218 4.45 10.42 -9.95
CA ILE A 218 4.24 9.89 -11.31
C ILE A 218 4.82 8.48 -11.37
N SER A 219 4.32 7.63 -12.27
CA SER A 219 4.94 6.32 -12.49
C SER A 219 6.38 6.47 -13.00
N PRO A 220 7.31 5.56 -12.64
CA PRO A 220 8.67 5.57 -13.19
C PRO A 220 8.71 5.51 -14.71
N GLU A 221 7.79 4.77 -15.33
CA GLU A 221 7.65 4.72 -16.79
C GLU A 221 7.25 6.09 -17.37
N GLY A 222 6.29 6.78 -16.73
CA GLY A 222 5.86 8.11 -17.16
C GLY A 222 6.96 9.16 -16.99
N CYS A 223 7.68 9.12 -15.88
CA CYS A 223 8.84 9.98 -15.63
C CYS A 223 9.95 9.76 -16.68
N ALA A 224 10.27 8.50 -16.97
CA ALA A 224 11.25 8.11 -17.99
C ALA A 224 10.85 8.60 -19.39
N ALA A 225 9.58 8.46 -19.75
CA ALA A 225 9.05 8.95 -21.02
C ALA A 225 9.16 10.48 -21.17
N ILE A 226 8.97 11.25 -20.09
CA ILE A 226 8.96 12.72 -20.14
C ILE A 226 10.38 13.30 -20.05
N LEU A 227 11.17 12.86 -19.07
CA LEU A 227 12.48 13.47 -18.78
C LEU A 227 13.61 12.89 -19.66
N TRP A 228 13.47 11.65 -20.10
CA TRP A 228 14.48 10.97 -20.93
C TRP A 228 14.01 10.64 -22.34
N ASN A 229 12.75 10.92 -22.71
CA ASN A 229 12.14 10.49 -23.98
C ASN A 229 12.28 8.98 -24.23
N ASP A 230 12.36 8.18 -23.17
CA ASP A 230 12.63 6.74 -23.26
C ASP A 230 12.04 5.99 -22.06
N PRO A 231 10.87 5.33 -22.22
CA PRO A 231 10.23 4.57 -21.14
C PRO A 231 11.08 3.40 -20.61
N SER A 232 12.06 2.90 -21.38
CA SER A 232 12.94 1.81 -20.94
C SER A 232 13.89 2.23 -19.81
N LYS A 233 14.05 3.54 -19.57
CA LYS A 233 14.85 4.10 -18.47
C LYS A 233 14.10 4.18 -17.14
N SER A 234 13.11 3.31 -16.93
CA SER A 234 12.30 3.26 -15.70
C SER A 234 13.14 2.98 -14.45
N GLU A 235 14.18 2.16 -14.53
CA GLU A 235 15.11 1.92 -13.41
C GLU A 235 15.86 3.21 -13.00
N ALA A 236 16.38 3.96 -13.98
CA ALA A 236 17.03 5.24 -13.72
C ALA A 236 16.04 6.27 -13.15
N ALA A 237 14.81 6.32 -13.67
CA ALA A 237 13.76 7.21 -13.16
C ALA A 237 13.35 6.83 -11.73
N THR A 238 13.21 5.54 -11.43
CA THR A 238 12.88 5.02 -10.08
C THR A 238 13.89 5.53 -9.05
N LYS A 239 15.19 5.38 -9.36
CA LYS A 239 16.28 5.85 -8.51
C LYS A 239 16.31 7.38 -8.37
N ALA A 240 16.09 8.10 -9.47
CA ALA A 240 16.13 9.57 -9.47
C ALA A 240 15.00 10.18 -8.63
N MET A 241 13.82 9.57 -8.66
CA MET A 241 12.63 10.05 -7.95
C MET A 241 12.59 9.69 -6.46
N LYS A 242 13.46 8.77 -5.99
CA LYS A 242 13.54 8.37 -4.58
C LYS A 242 12.21 7.90 -3.99
N VAL A 243 11.60 6.92 -4.64
CA VAL A 243 10.21 6.47 -4.38
C VAL A 243 10.08 5.40 -3.29
N THR A 244 11.18 4.98 -2.67
CA THR A 244 11.20 3.86 -1.71
C THR A 244 10.82 4.30 -0.29
N ALA A 245 10.32 3.38 0.52
CA ALA A 245 9.96 3.66 1.93
C ALA A 245 11.11 4.31 2.72
N ASP A 246 12.34 3.84 2.53
CA ASP A 246 13.52 4.38 3.22
C ASP A 246 13.85 5.81 2.75
N ASP A 247 13.75 6.06 1.44
CA ASP A 247 13.98 7.39 0.87
C ASP A 247 12.99 8.41 1.41
N LEU A 248 11.69 8.09 1.38
CA LEU A 248 10.64 8.97 1.87
C LEU A 248 10.74 9.17 3.38
N LYS A 249 11.12 8.13 4.14
CA LYS A 249 11.34 8.24 5.58
C LYS A 249 12.51 9.17 5.91
N SER A 250 13.61 9.07 5.16
CA SER A 250 14.80 9.91 5.36
C SER A 250 14.54 11.40 5.06
N GLN A 251 13.52 11.68 4.23
CA GLN A 251 13.08 13.02 3.87
C GLN A 251 11.94 13.55 4.76
N GLY A 252 11.49 12.77 5.75
CA GLY A 252 10.38 13.17 6.63
C GLY A 252 9.01 13.20 5.95
N LEU A 253 8.85 12.54 4.80
CA LEU A 253 7.58 12.51 4.06
C LEU A 253 6.60 11.45 4.60
N ILE A 254 7.11 10.47 5.34
CA ILE A 254 6.33 9.42 6.02
C ILE A 254 6.79 9.28 7.48
N ASP A 255 5.90 8.77 8.32
CA ASP A 255 6.15 8.60 9.76
C ASP A 255 6.91 7.32 10.06
N ASP A 256 6.68 6.22 9.35
CA ASP A 256 7.25 4.92 9.72
C ASP A 256 7.42 3.99 8.52
N VAL A 257 8.36 3.05 8.65
CA VAL A 257 8.56 1.94 7.70
C VAL A 257 8.20 0.64 8.41
N ILE A 258 7.25 -0.11 7.84
CA ILE A 258 6.83 -1.41 8.36
C ILE A 258 7.67 -2.48 7.64
N GLU A 259 8.48 -3.20 8.39
CA GLU A 259 9.30 -4.27 7.85
C GLU A 259 8.43 -5.41 7.30
N GLU A 260 8.85 -5.95 6.15
CA GLU A 260 8.22 -7.11 5.53
C GLU A 260 8.93 -8.40 5.97
N PRO A 261 8.30 -9.58 5.75
CA PRO A 261 9.03 -10.85 5.79
C PRO A 261 10.30 -10.77 4.93
N ILE A 262 11.36 -11.47 5.33
CA ILE A 262 12.68 -11.35 4.69
C ILE A 262 12.67 -11.60 3.18
N ASN A 263 11.75 -12.43 2.70
CA ASN A 263 11.53 -12.75 1.28
C ASN A 263 10.29 -12.04 0.69
N GLY A 264 9.83 -10.95 1.31
CA GLY A 264 8.72 -10.12 0.86
C GLY A 264 7.35 -10.58 1.33
N ALA A 265 6.40 -9.63 1.41
CA ALA A 265 5.04 -9.88 1.88
C ALA A 265 4.27 -10.95 1.10
N HIS A 266 4.60 -11.13 -0.19
CA HIS A 266 3.97 -12.12 -1.07
C HIS A 266 4.29 -13.57 -0.69
N ARG A 267 5.36 -13.83 0.08
CA ARG A 267 5.77 -15.17 0.51
C ARG A 267 5.21 -15.58 1.86
N ASN A 268 4.85 -14.62 2.71
CA ASN A 268 4.27 -14.87 4.03
C ASN A 268 3.30 -13.74 4.37
N LYS A 269 2.04 -13.91 3.93
CA LYS A 269 1.01 -12.87 4.04
C LYS A 269 0.59 -12.68 5.49
N GLU A 270 0.58 -13.75 6.27
CA GLU A 270 0.22 -13.78 7.68
C GLU A 270 1.20 -12.93 8.49
N ALA A 271 2.51 -13.12 8.30
CA ALA A 271 3.52 -12.32 8.98
C ALA A 271 3.46 -10.83 8.56
N ALA A 272 3.20 -10.55 7.28
CA ALA A 272 2.98 -9.19 6.81
C ALA A 272 1.74 -8.53 7.45
N ALA A 273 0.65 -9.28 7.58
CA ALA A 273 -0.58 -8.82 8.22
C ALA A 273 -0.39 -8.56 9.72
N VAL A 274 0.36 -9.44 10.42
CA VAL A 274 0.75 -9.23 11.82
C VAL A 274 1.57 -7.94 11.97
N ALA A 275 2.55 -7.69 11.09
CA ALA A 275 3.35 -6.47 11.14
C ALA A 275 2.51 -5.19 11.00
N ILE A 276 1.52 -5.19 10.09
CA ILE A 276 0.58 -4.07 9.96
C ILE A 276 -0.32 -3.96 11.20
N ALA A 277 -0.89 -5.06 11.68
CA ALA A 277 -1.76 -5.07 12.84
C ALA A 277 -1.06 -4.53 14.10
N ASP A 278 0.19 -4.91 14.33
CA ASP A 278 0.98 -4.45 15.48
C ASP A 278 1.35 -2.97 15.36
N TYR A 279 1.72 -2.51 14.17
CA TYR A 279 1.93 -1.09 13.90
C TYR A 279 0.66 -0.27 14.15
N VAL A 280 -0.48 -0.73 13.63
CA VAL A 280 -1.77 -0.05 13.78
C VAL A 280 -2.18 0.02 15.24
N LYS A 281 -2.07 -1.07 16.01
CA LYS A 281 -2.37 -1.06 17.46
C LYS A 281 -1.53 -0.04 18.21
N LYS A 282 -0.21 -0.03 17.97
CA LYS A 282 0.70 0.92 18.59
C LYS A 282 0.35 2.36 18.22
N ALA A 283 0.11 2.63 16.94
CA ALA A 283 -0.25 3.96 16.47
C ALA A 283 -1.60 4.42 17.06
N LEU A 284 -2.59 3.54 17.16
CA LEU A 284 -3.87 3.85 17.81
C LEU A 284 -3.69 4.16 19.31
N ASP A 285 -2.86 3.39 20.03
CA ASP A 285 -2.56 3.65 21.44
C ASP A 285 -1.87 5.01 21.68
N GLU A 286 -1.18 5.55 20.67
CA GLU A 286 -0.61 6.90 20.69
C GLU A 286 -1.66 7.96 20.34
N LEU A 287 -2.42 7.76 19.26
CA LEU A 287 -3.38 8.73 18.73
C LEU A 287 -4.63 8.90 19.61
N GLU A 288 -5.10 7.85 20.27
CA GLU A 288 -6.28 7.90 21.15
C GLU A 288 -6.04 8.72 22.43
N LYS A 289 -4.78 9.09 22.73
CA LYS A 289 -4.43 9.99 23.84
C LYS A 289 -4.54 11.47 23.48
N ILE A 290 -4.76 11.79 22.21
CA ILE A 290 -4.82 13.16 21.68
C ILE A 290 -6.28 13.59 21.57
N ASP A 291 -6.59 14.85 21.92
CA ASP A 291 -7.95 15.38 21.73
C ASP A 291 -8.34 15.33 20.24
N PRO A 292 -9.57 14.92 19.89
CA PRO A 292 -10.02 14.88 18.50
C PRO A 292 -9.81 16.17 17.68
N ARG A 293 -9.87 17.35 18.31
CA ARG A 293 -9.60 18.63 17.62
C ARG A 293 -8.11 18.86 17.42
N GLU A 294 -7.29 18.37 18.33
CA GLU A 294 -5.83 18.41 18.19
C GLU A 294 -5.36 17.46 17.08
N LEU A 295 -6.01 16.31 16.85
CA LEU A 295 -5.71 15.43 15.71
C LEU A 295 -5.76 16.19 14.38
N ALA A 296 -6.88 16.86 14.09
CA ALA A 296 -7.05 17.65 12.87
C ALA A 296 -6.00 18.79 12.76
N SER A 297 -5.76 19.52 13.85
CA SER A 297 -4.74 20.57 13.88
C SER A 297 -3.33 20.04 13.63
N ASN A 298 -2.96 18.92 14.25
CA ASN A 298 -1.66 18.28 14.08
C ASN A 298 -1.47 17.79 12.64
N ARG A 299 -2.52 17.20 12.04
CA ARG A 299 -2.51 16.77 10.64
C ARG A 299 -2.32 17.95 9.70
N MET A 300 -3.02 19.06 9.92
CA MET A 300 -2.85 20.29 9.14
C MET A 300 -1.42 20.85 9.26
N GLN A 301 -0.88 20.94 10.48
CA GLN A 301 0.51 21.37 10.71
C GLN A 301 1.51 20.49 9.96
N LYS A 302 1.36 19.16 10.07
CA LYS A 302 2.19 18.19 9.35
C LYS A 302 2.17 18.43 7.84
N ILE A 303 1.00 18.66 7.24
CA ILE A 303 0.86 18.93 5.80
C ILE A 303 1.57 20.24 5.41
N LEU A 304 1.38 21.31 6.18
CA LEU A 304 1.93 22.64 5.89
C LEU A 304 3.45 22.73 6.06
N GLN A 305 4.05 21.81 6.82
CA GLN A 305 5.51 21.74 7.01
C GLN A 305 6.24 21.04 5.87
N LEU A 306 5.52 20.36 4.96
CA LEU A 306 6.14 19.64 3.85
C LEU A 306 6.61 20.61 2.75
N GLY A 307 7.86 20.42 2.33
CA GLY A 307 8.49 21.18 1.25
C GLY A 307 9.79 21.83 1.70
N ALA A 308 10.65 22.16 0.74
CA ALA A 308 11.89 22.87 0.97
C ALA A 308 12.04 23.96 -0.10
N PHE A 309 12.17 25.21 0.34
CA PHE A 309 12.35 26.37 -0.52
C PHE A 309 13.34 27.35 0.12
N SER A 310 13.99 28.17 -0.69
CA SER A 310 14.83 29.28 -0.25
C SER A 310 14.08 30.59 -0.50
N GLU A 311 13.97 31.44 0.52
CA GLU A 311 13.48 32.80 0.35
C GLU A 311 14.55 33.65 -0.36
N SER A 312 14.12 34.42 -1.36
CA SER A 312 14.98 35.30 -2.17
C SER A 312 15.15 36.67 -1.53
#